data_AF-H1D2C1-F1
#
_entry.id   AF-H1D2C1-F1
#
_cell.length_a   1.000
_cell.length_b   1.000
_cell.length_c   1.000
_cell.angle_alpha   90.00
_cell.angle_beta   90.00
_cell.angle_gamma   90.00
#
_symmetry.space_group_name_H-M   'P 1'
#
loop_
_entity.id
_entity.type
_entity.pdbx_description
1 polymer ?
#
loop_
_entity_poly.entity_id
_entity_poly.type
_entity_poly.pdbx_seq_one_letter_code
_entity_poly.pdbx_strand_id
1 'polypeptide(L)'
;MKFWWPIGLIVCCSTAYQVGVKEISSGIHPLAALVLTYLSASFASFLLYFFLAPKGENRRKALLSWNPWALGLGCSIVGIELGVVYMYRAGWTVQTSFILTNSLIVAALMVTGALFYGEKLKLRQLAGAVLTLAGIACIVWQ
;
A
#
# COMPACT_ATOMS: atom_id res chain seq x y z
N MET A 1 -3.19 -23.79 7.59
CA MET A 1 -2.53 -23.70 6.26
C MET A 1 -3.14 -22.62 5.34
N LYS A 2 -4.46 -22.38 5.34
CA LYS A 2 -5.11 -21.32 4.53
C LYS A 2 -4.63 -19.87 4.78
N PHE A 3 -4.05 -19.56 5.94
CA PHE A 3 -3.56 -18.20 6.26
C PHE A 3 -2.23 -17.84 5.62
N TRP A 4 -1.39 -18.81 5.26
CA TRP A 4 -0.04 -18.54 4.73
C TRP A 4 -0.03 -18.24 3.24
N TRP A 5 -0.97 -18.81 2.49
CA TRP A 5 -1.14 -18.52 1.06
C TRP A 5 -1.33 -17.04 0.74
N PRO A 6 -2.28 -16.31 1.39
CA PRO A 6 -2.44 -14.88 1.13
C PRO A 6 -1.22 -14.07 1.58
N ILE A 7 -0.53 -14.48 2.65
CA ILE A 7 0.70 -13.80 3.07
C ILE A 7 1.78 -13.92 1.99
N GLY A 8 1.99 -15.12 1.45
CA GLY A 8 2.94 -15.34 0.36
C GLY A 8 2.61 -14.52 -0.88
N LEU A 9 1.33 -14.47 -1.25
CA LEU A 9 0.87 -13.66 -2.39
C LEU A 9 1.11 -12.16 -2.16
N ILE A 10 0.80 -11.64 -0.97
CA ILE A 10 1.02 -10.23 -0.60
C ILE A 10 2.50 -9.88 -0.68
N VAL A 11 3.38 -10.74 -0.16
CA VAL A 11 4.83 -10.51 -0.19
C VAL A 11 5.33 -10.48 -1.63
N CYS A 12 5.00 -11.49 -2.43
CA CYS A 12 5.42 -11.54 -3.84
C CYS A 12 4.94 -10.32 -4.63
N CYS A 13 3.66 -9.95 -4.52
CA CYS A 13 3.11 -8.79 -5.20
C CYS A 13 3.72 -7.47 -4.70
N SER A 14 3.96 -7.34 -3.40
CA SER A 14 4.56 -6.13 -2.82
C SER A 14 6.01 -5.94 -3.26
N THR A 15 6.79 -7.02 -3.37
CA THR A 15 8.16 -6.97 -3.88
C THR A 15 8.17 -6.59 -5.37
N ALA A 16 7.34 -7.24 -6.19
CA ALA A 16 7.23 -6.91 -7.61
C ALA A 16 6.80 -5.45 -7.83
N TYR A 17 5.86 -4.97 -7.02
CA TYR A 17 5.41 -3.58 -7.04
C TYR A 17 6.56 -2.62 -6.73
N GLN A 18 7.30 -2.83 -5.64
CA GLN A 18 8.40 -1.93 -5.26
C GLN A 18 9.52 -1.87 -6.30
N VAL A 19 9.87 -3.01 -6.89
CA VAL A 19 10.86 -3.09 -7.97
C VAL A 19 10.34 -2.34 -9.20
N GLY A 20 9.09 -2.57 -9.60
CA GLY A 20 8.47 -1.89 -10.74
C GLY A 20 8.41 -0.37 -10.57
N VAL A 21 8.03 0.12 -9.38
CA VAL A 21 7.98 1.58 -9.11
C VAL A 21 9.38 2.20 -9.14
N LYS A 22 10.41 1.47 -8.69
CA LYS A 22 11.80 1.93 -8.80
C LYS A 22 12.20 2.13 -10.26
N GLU A 23 11.95 1.15 -11.12
CA GLU A 23 12.26 1.22 -12.56
C GLU A 23 11.49 2.35 -13.26
N ILE A 24 10.21 2.54 -12.91
CA ILE A 24 9.39 3.65 -13.40
C ILE A 24 9.98 5.01 -12.99
N SER A 25 10.49 5.12 -11.76
CA SER A 25 11.05 6.36 -11.22
C SER A 25 12.29 6.85 -11.98
N SER A 26 13.01 5.94 -12.65
CA SER A 26 14.25 6.24 -13.39
C SER A 26 14.06 6.74 -14.83
N GLY A 27 12.87 6.60 -15.45
CA GLY A 27 12.75 6.81 -16.90
C GLY A 27 11.51 7.53 -17.43
N ILE A 28 10.38 7.53 -16.70
CA ILE A 28 9.09 8.04 -17.22
C ILE A 28 8.53 9.14 -16.30
N HIS A 29 7.74 10.06 -16.86
CA HIS A 29 7.01 11.05 -16.06
C HIS A 29 6.07 10.32 -15.07
N PRO A 30 6.19 10.56 -13.74
CA PRO A 30 5.48 9.80 -12.70
C PRO A 30 3.99 9.67 -12.97
N LEU A 31 3.34 10.78 -13.32
CA LEU A 31 1.91 10.82 -13.61
C LEU A 31 1.50 9.90 -14.77
N ALA A 32 2.32 9.75 -15.81
CA ALA A 32 1.98 8.90 -16.95
C ALA A 32 2.02 7.41 -16.56
N ALA A 33 3.01 7.03 -15.75
CA ALA A 33 3.11 5.67 -15.24
C ALA A 33 1.97 5.35 -14.26
N LEU A 34 1.60 6.29 -13.38
CA LEU A 34 0.40 6.21 -12.53
C LEU A 34 -0.87 5.99 -13.36
N VAL A 35 -1.08 6.75 -14.43
CA VAL A 35 -2.25 6.55 -15.29
C VAL A 35 -2.28 5.13 -15.86
N LEU A 36 -1.14 4.60 -16.31
CA LEU A 36 -1.00 3.24 -16.83
C LEU A 36 -1.23 2.15 -15.76
N THR A 37 -0.69 2.33 -14.54
CA THR A 37 -0.90 1.39 -13.42
C THR A 37 -2.37 1.35 -13.03
N TYR A 38 -3.04 2.49 -12.95
CA TYR A 38 -4.48 2.55 -12.68
C TYR A 38 -5.33 1.98 -13.81
N LEU A 39 -4.98 2.20 -15.07
CA LEU A 39 -5.68 1.60 -16.21
C LEU A 39 -5.57 0.07 -16.18
N SER A 40 -4.37 -0.44 -15.92
CA SER A 40 -4.11 -1.87 -15.74
C SER A 40 -4.86 -2.44 -14.53
N ALA A 41 -4.84 -1.73 -13.38
CA ALA A 41 -5.55 -2.13 -12.17
C ALA A 41 -7.07 -2.12 -12.36
N SER A 42 -7.60 -1.13 -13.09
CA SER A 42 -9.02 -1.06 -13.45
C SER A 42 -9.41 -2.23 -14.36
N PHE A 43 -8.57 -2.56 -15.35
CA PHE A 43 -8.81 -3.70 -16.24
C PHE A 43 -8.76 -5.04 -15.49
N ALA A 44 -7.76 -5.24 -14.63
CA ALA A 44 -7.64 -6.43 -13.79
C ALA A 44 -8.82 -6.56 -12.82
N SER A 45 -9.23 -5.46 -12.18
CA SER A 45 -10.38 -5.43 -11.28
C SER A 45 -11.69 -5.73 -12.02
N PHE A 46 -11.83 -5.25 -13.26
CA PHE A 46 -12.98 -5.56 -14.11
C PHE A 46 -13.03 -7.04 -14.49
N LEU A 47 -11.89 -7.65 -14.87
CA LEU A 47 -11.79 -9.08 -15.13
C LEU A 47 -12.14 -9.91 -13.89
N LEU A 48 -11.58 -9.57 -12.73
CA LEU A 48 -11.86 -10.26 -11.48
C LEU A 48 -13.32 -10.14 -11.08
N TYR A 49 -13.92 -8.96 -11.23
CA TYR A 49 -15.36 -8.77 -11.01
C TYR A 49 -16.19 -9.63 -11.97
N PHE A 50 -15.79 -9.73 -13.24
CA PHE A 50 -16.51 -10.54 -14.22
C PHE A 50 -16.47 -12.04 -13.89
N PHE A 51 -15.31 -12.55 -13.44
CA PHE A 51 -15.10 -13.97 -13.15
C PHE A 51 -15.55 -14.39 -11.74
N LEU A 52 -15.41 -13.51 -10.74
CA LEU A 52 -15.60 -13.85 -9.33
C LEU A 52 -16.90 -13.29 -8.72
N ALA A 53 -17.58 -12.34 -9.35
CA ALA A 53 -18.83 -11.80 -8.80
C ALA A 53 -19.98 -12.83 -8.87
N PRO A 54 -20.66 -13.12 -7.74
CA PRO A 54 -21.76 -14.07 -7.71
C PRO A 54 -22.92 -13.62 -8.62
N LYS A 55 -23.51 -14.58 -9.34
CA LYS A 55 -24.47 -14.37 -10.45
C LYS A 55 -25.83 -13.74 -10.07
N GLY A 56 -26.03 -13.22 -8.86
CA GLY A 56 -27.36 -12.90 -8.32
C GLY A 56 -27.64 -11.43 -7.95
N GLU A 57 -26.63 -10.59 -7.74
CA GLU A 57 -26.86 -9.21 -7.29
C GLU A 57 -26.83 -8.24 -8.48
N ASN A 58 -27.70 -7.22 -8.47
CA ASN A 58 -27.84 -6.21 -9.52
C ASN A 58 -26.50 -5.53 -9.86
N ARG A 59 -25.74 -6.13 -10.78
CA ARG A 59 -24.38 -5.76 -11.21
C ARG A 59 -24.23 -4.28 -11.52
N ARG A 60 -25.28 -3.65 -12.08
CA ARG A 60 -25.30 -2.21 -12.38
C ARG A 60 -25.47 -1.32 -11.16
N LYS A 61 -26.25 -1.71 -10.15
CA LYS A 61 -26.46 -0.91 -8.92
C LYS A 61 -25.26 -0.96 -7.98
N ALA A 62 -24.52 -2.08 -7.95
CA ALA A 62 -23.31 -2.22 -7.14
C ALA A 62 -22.08 -1.52 -7.76
N LEU A 63 -22.01 -1.43 -9.09
CA LEU A 63 -20.98 -0.64 -9.78
C LEU A 63 -21.27 0.87 -9.71
N LEU A 64 -22.56 1.24 -9.69
CA LEU A 64 -23.00 2.63 -9.62
C LEU A 64 -23.31 3.09 -8.19
N SER A 65 -23.05 2.26 -7.18
CA SER A 65 -23.13 2.70 -5.79
C SER A 65 -21.97 3.66 -5.57
N TRP A 66 -22.29 4.95 -5.63
CA TRP A 66 -21.41 6.01 -5.22
C TRP A 66 -21.01 5.75 -3.77
N ASN A 67 -19.83 5.17 -3.60
CA ASN A 67 -19.24 4.93 -2.30
C ASN A 67 -18.14 5.98 -2.10
N PRO A 68 -18.40 7.05 -1.33
CA PRO A 68 -17.40 8.09 -1.06
C PRO A 68 -16.09 7.51 -0.50
N TRP A 69 -16.19 6.39 0.23
CA TRP A 69 -15.03 5.67 0.76
C TRP A 69 -14.14 5.09 -0.35
N ALA A 70 -14.70 4.61 -1.45
CA ALA A 70 -13.92 4.09 -2.58
C ALA A 70 -13.16 5.20 -3.30
N LEU A 71 -13.77 6.38 -3.44
CA LEU A 71 -13.08 7.57 -3.99
C LEU A 71 -11.96 8.06 -3.07
N GLY A 72 -12.20 8.06 -1.76
CA GLY A 72 -11.16 8.40 -0.76
C GLY A 72 -9.98 7.43 -0.77
N LEU A 73 -10.24 6.13 -0.94
CA LEU A 73 -9.21 5.11 -1.11
C LEU A 73 -8.40 5.35 -2.40
N GLY A 74 -9.08 5.60 -3.53
CA GLY A 74 -8.41 5.91 -4.80
C GLY A 74 -7.45 7.10 -4.67
N CYS A 75 -7.91 8.20 -4.08
CA CYS A 75 -7.08 9.39 -3.86
C CYS A 75 -5.87 9.10 -2.96
N SER A 76 -6.07 8.29 -1.91
CA SER A 76 -4.98 7.89 -0.99
C SER A 76 -3.92 7.05 -1.70
N ILE A 77 -4.32 6.10 -2.55
CA ILE A 77 -3.37 5.27 -3.31
C ILE A 77 -2.55 6.14 -4.27
N VAL A 78 -3.16 7.13 -4.92
CA VAL A 78 -2.44 8.04 -5.84
C VAL A 78 -1.36 8.80 -5.07
N GLY A 79 -1.69 9.30 -3.88
CA GLY A 79 -0.75 9.98 -3.00
C GLY A 79 0.41 9.09 -2.56
N ILE A 80 0.13 7.82 -2.23
CA ILE A 80 1.15 6.83 -1.86
C ILE A 80 2.08 6.55 -3.05
N GLU A 81 1.53 6.28 -4.23
CA GLU A 81 2.34 6.01 -5.44
C GLU A 81 3.22 7.21 -5.79
N LEU A 82 2.67 8.44 -5.78
CA LEU A 82 3.45 9.65 -6.00
C LEU A 82 4.57 9.80 -4.96
N GLY A 83 4.27 9.61 -3.67
CA GLY A 83 5.25 9.71 -2.60
C GLY A 83 6.40 8.72 -2.76
N VAL A 84 6.11 7.47 -3.11
CA VAL A 84 7.13 6.43 -3.35
C VAL A 84 7.98 6.76 -4.58
N VAL A 85 7.37 7.25 -5.67
CA VAL A 85 8.13 7.68 -6.86
C VAL A 85 9.07 8.84 -6.53
N TYR A 86 8.60 9.86 -5.79
CA TYR A 86 9.47 10.97 -5.37
C TYR A 86 10.61 10.50 -4.47
N MET A 87 10.35 9.55 -3.58
CA MET A 87 11.36 8.96 -2.69
C MET A 87 12.46 8.25 -3.49
N TYR A 88 12.10 7.45 -4.50
CA TYR A 88 13.10 6.80 -5.37
C TYR A 88 13.83 7.78 -6.28
N ARG A 89 13.17 8.85 -6.75
CA ARG A 89 13.85 9.93 -7.49
C ARG A 89 14.86 10.69 -6.62
N ALA A 90 14.66 10.74 -5.31
CA ALA A 90 15.64 11.30 -4.36
C ALA A 90 16.88 10.39 -4.17
N GLY A 91 16.97 9.26 -4.86
CA GLY A 91 18.13 8.37 -4.86
C GLY A 91 18.15 7.35 -3.71
N TRP A 92 17.05 7.22 -2.96
CA TRP A 92 16.97 6.26 -1.87
C TRP A 92 16.92 4.82 -2.39
N THR A 93 17.55 3.89 -1.66
CA THR A 93 17.48 2.47 -1.99
C THR A 93 16.09 1.90 -1.69
N VAL A 94 15.69 0.84 -2.41
CA VAL A 94 14.41 0.13 -2.20
C VAL A 94 14.28 -0.35 -0.76
N GLN A 95 15.36 -0.92 -0.21
CA GLN A 95 15.36 -1.48 1.13
C GLN A 95 15.19 -0.40 2.20
N THR A 96 15.98 0.67 2.14
CA THR A 96 15.92 1.75 3.15
C THR A 96 14.56 2.45 3.11
N SER A 97 14.07 2.75 1.91
CA SER A 97 12.77 3.40 1.68
C SER A 97 11.61 2.56 2.22
N PHE A 98 11.60 1.26 1.92
CA PHE A 98 10.51 0.38 2.32
C PHE A 98 10.44 0.17 3.83
N ILE A 99 11.59 -0.08 4.47
CA ILE A 99 11.63 -0.33 5.92
C ILE A 99 11.19 0.93 6.68
N LEU A 100 11.69 2.11 6.29
CA LEU A 100 11.28 3.40 6.87
C LEU A 100 9.78 3.63 6.74
N THR A 101 9.29 3.61 5.50
CA THR A 101 7.89 3.95 5.20
C THR A 101 6.95 2.99 5.92
N ASN A 102 7.22 1.68 5.85
CA ASN A 102 6.37 0.68 6.47
C ASN A 102 6.36 0.82 8.01
N SER A 103 7.47 1.22 8.62
CA SER A 103 7.52 1.41 10.07
C SER A 103 6.83 2.70 10.53
N LEU A 104 6.96 3.79 9.78
CA LEU A 104 6.17 5.01 10.04
C LEU A 104 4.67 4.72 9.85
N ILE A 105 4.30 3.93 8.84
CA ILE A 105 2.90 3.49 8.64
C ILE A 105 2.42 2.67 9.85
N VAL A 106 3.22 1.71 10.32
CA VAL A 106 2.86 0.91 11.51
C VAL A 106 2.69 1.81 12.74
N ALA A 107 3.60 2.76 12.96
CA ALA A 107 3.48 3.71 14.07
C ALA A 107 2.20 4.58 13.95
N ALA A 108 1.92 5.10 12.76
CA ALA A 108 0.71 5.89 12.50
C ALA A 108 -0.58 5.06 12.65
N LEU A 109 -0.57 3.80 12.22
CA LEU A 109 -1.67 2.85 12.39
C LEU A 109 -1.92 2.52 13.85
N MET A 110 -0.87 2.38 14.67
CA MET A 110 -1.03 2.19 16.10
C MET A 110 -1.71 3.38 16.78
N VAL A 111 -1.35 4.61 16.37
CA VAL A 111 -1.99 5.83 16.89
C VAL A 111 -3.44 5.93 16.43
N THR A 112 -3.72 5.71 15.14
CA THR A 112 -5.09 5.76 14.61
C THR A 112 -5.96 4.62 15.12
N GLY A 113 -5.43 3.40 15.27
CA GLY A 113 -6.12 2.26 15.89
C GLY A 113 -6.50 2.52 17.35
N ALA A 114 -5.62 3.17 18.12
CA ALA A 114 -5.92 3.58 19.48
C ALA A 114 -6.97 4.69 19.57
N LEU A 115 -6.86 5.71 18.72
CA LEU A 115 -7.69 6.91 18.79
C LEU A 115 -9.10 6.70 18.20
N PHE A 116 -9.19 6.05 17.03
CA PHE A 116 -10.46 5.88 16.29
C PHE A 116 -11.15 4.55 16.60
N TYR A 117 -10.39 3.47 16.77
CA TYR A 117 -10.96 2.13 16.97
C TYR A 117 -10.98 1.70 18.45
N GLY A 118 -10.42 2.51 19.35
CA GLY A 118 -10.37 2.22 20.78
C GLY A 118 -9.54 0.98 21.11
N GLU A 119 -8.62 0.58 20.23
CA GLU A 119 -7.76 -0.57 20.48
C GLU A 119 -6.87 -0.31 21.70
N LYS A 120 -6.93 -1.24 22.68
CA LYS A 120 -6.09 -1.17 23.87
C LYS A 120 -4.64 -1.44 23.48
N LEU A 121 -3.88 -0.38 23.22
CA LEU A 121 -2.44 -0.46 23.01
C LEU A 121 -1.77 -1.05 24.26
N LYS A 122 -1.25 -2.27 24.13
CA LYS A 122 -0.41 -2.85 25.17
C LYS A 122 0.97 -2.21 25.11
N LEU A 123 1.57 -1.92 26.27
CA LEU A 123 2.91 -1.33 26.40
C LEU A 123 3.98 -2.09 25.58
N ARG A 124 3.82 -3.40 25.39
CA ARG A 124 4.67 -4.24 24.54
C ARG A 124 4.64 -3.87 23.06
N GLN A 125 3.48 -3.49 22.51
CA GLN A 125 3.39 -3.08 21.11
C GLN A 125 4.09 -1.74 20.91
N LEU A 126 3.93 -0.81 21.88
CA LEU A 126 4.60 0.48 21.85
C LEU A 126 6.13 0.30 21.92
N ALA A 127 6.61 -0.56 22.81
CA ALA A 127 8.03 -0.91 22.89
C ALA A 127 8.54 -1.55 21.58
N GLY A 128 7.73 -2.40 20.94
CA GLY A 128 8.04 -2.97 19.63
C GLY A 128 8.16 -1.91 18.53
N ALA A 129 7.26 -0.92 18.50
CA ALA A 129 7.30 0.19 17.55
C ALA A 129 8.53 1.10 17.75
N VAL A 130 8.90 1.35 19.01
CA VAL A 130 10.14 2.10 19.32
C VAL A 130 11.36 1.30 18.89
N LEU A 131 11.37 -0.02 19.10
CA LEU A 131 12.47 -0.89 18.69
C LEU A 131 12.61 -0.97 17.16
N THR A 132 11.51 -1.00 16.41
CA THR A 132 11.56 -0.95 14.94
C THR A 132 12.07 0.40 14.44
N LEU A 133 11.62 1.51 15.02
CA LEU A 133 12.14 2.84 14.69
C LEU A 133 13.64 2.97 15.01
N ALA A 134 14.09 2.44 16.15
CA ALA A 134 15.51 2.41 16.51
C ALA A 134 16.34 1.52 15.57
N GLY A 135 15.82 0.35 15.19
CA GLY A 135 16.45 -0.53 14.21
C GLY A 135 16.62 0.14 12.85
N ILE A 136 15.66 0.97 12.45
CA ILE A 136 15.75 1.74 11.21
C ILE A 136 16.78 2.87 11.31
N ALA A 137 16.80 3.61 12.42
CA ALA A 137 17.81 4.64 12.63
C ALA A 137 19.21 4.04 12.44
N CYS A 138 19.43 2.82 12.94
CA CYS A 138 20.69 2.08 12.74
C CYS A 138 20.97 1.71 11.27
N ILE A 139 19.94 1.38 10.48
CA ILE A 139 20.07 1.03 9.05
C ILE A 139 20.26 2.28 8.16
N VAL A 140 19.62 3.38 8.52
CA VAL A 140 19.64 4.65 7.78
C VAL A 140 20.91 5.45 8.06
N TRP A 141 21.50 5.30 9.25
CA TRP A 141 22.75 5.96 9.63
C TRP A 141 23.93 5.34 8.86
N GLN A 142 24.15 5.83 7.64
CA GLN A 142 25.44 5.72 6.94
C GLN A 142 26.34 6.89 7.32
#